data_AF-A0A7S3RNZ2-F1
#
_entry.id   AF-A0A7S3RNZ2-F1
#
_cell.length_a   1.000
_cell.length_b   1.000
_cell.length_c   1.000
_cell.angle_alpha   90.00
_cell.angle_beta   90.00
_cell.angle_gamma   90.00
#
_symmetry.space_group_name_H-M   'P 1'
#
loop_
_entity.id
_entity.type
_entity.pdbx_description
1 polymer ?
#
loop_
_entity_poly.entity_id
_entity_poly.type
_entity_poly.pdbx_seq_one_letter_code
_entity_poly.pdbx_strand_id
1 'polypeptide(L)'
;MTLKAAREFIDELYASKARHDERCAQDAKLLRETVEQHLYSYLNTKYGLKQLITRDVDACLDAVRRFSAEDNDVATFGAILRNEVDEPFRLVQRQLKETVRALLTAHLKGRHPHKSDAQVASSVLAKTRGVVQEEEWRDVVLYMYAPEDAALLLSRLAQKAAALAADSPPRGGGGGAAGGGARPRRSAPRSRRESDGGAAARR
;
A
#
# COMPACT_ATOMS: atom_id res chain seq x y z
N MET A 1 13.20 -11.11 -1.13
CA MET A 1 13.11 -9.65 -1.30
C MET A 1 11.83 -9.13 -0.63
N THR A 2 11.83 -7.96 0.02
CA THR A 2 10.61 -7.32 0.56
C THR A 2 9.91 -6.51 -0.54
N LEU A 3 8.64 -6.12 -0.36
CA LEU A 3 7.91 -5.31 -1.35
C LEU A 3 8.64 -3.99 -1.66
N LYS A 4 9.13 -3.30 -0.62
CA LYS A 4 9.89 -2.06 -0.78
C LYS A 4 11.15 -2.30 -1.63
N ALA A 5 11.92 -3.33 -1.29
CA ALA A 5 13.13 -3.68 -2.04
C ALA A 5 12.80 -4.11 -3.49
N ALA A 6 11.63 -4.73 -3.72
CA ALA A 6 11.17 -5.08 -5.06
C ALA A 6 10.89 -3.83 -5.90
N ARG A 7 10.19 -2.85 -5.35
CA ARG A 7 9.95 -1.57 -6.03
C ARG A 7 11.24 -0.83 -6.33
N GLU A 8 12.13 -0.72 -5.35
CA GLU A 8 13.44 -0.08 -5.53
C GLU A 8 14.27 -0.77 -6.61
N PHE A 9 14.28 -2.11 -6.64
CA PHE A 9 14.95 -2.89 -7.67
C PHE A 9 14.35 -2.66 -9.07
N ILE A 10 13.02 -2.63 -9.17
CA ILE A 10 12.31 -2.37 -10.45
C ILE A 10 12.65 -0.97 -10.96
N ASP A 11 12.62 0.05 -10.09
CA ASP A 11 12.96 1.43 -10.44
C ASP A 11 14.42 1.56 -10.89
N GLU A 12 15.36 0.91 -10.18
CA GLU A 12 16.78 0.85 -10.56
C GLU A 12 16.97 0.21 -11.93
N LEU A 13 16.29 -0.92 -12.19
CA LEU A 13 16.37 -1.64 -13.45
C LEU A 13 15.85 -0.79 -14.60
N TYR A 14 14.69 -0.13 -14.43
CA TYR A 14 14.15 0.76 -15.46
C TYR A 14 15.01 2.00 -15.69
N ALA A 15 15.62 2.58 -14.65
CA ALA A 15 16.56 3.68 -14.79
C ALA A 15 17.81 3.25 -15.57
N SER A 16 18.32 2.04 -15.29
CA SER A 16 19.41 1.44 -16.06
C SER A 16 19.02 1.21 -17.52
N LYS A 17 17.83 0.64 -17.76
CA LYS A 17 17.32 0.37 -19.11
C LYS A 17 17.13 1.64 -19.92
N ALA A 18 16.59 2.70 -19.33
CA ALA A 18 16.41 3.98 -20.01
C ALA A 18 17.75 4.55 -20.51
N ARG A 19 18.79 4.51 -19.65
CA ARG A 19 20.15 4.93 -20.04
C ARG A 19 20.75 4.05 -21.13
N HIS A 20 20.47 2.75 -21.10
CA HIS A 20 20.91 1.82 -22.14
C HIS A 20 20.21 2.13 -23.47
N ASP A 21 18.90 2.30 -23.47
CA ASP A 21 18.11 2.65 -24.65
C ASP A 21 18.54 3.99 -25.27
N GLU A 22 18.84 4.99 -24.45
CA GLU A 22 19.40 6.27 -24.91
C GLU A 22 20.74 6.08 -25.62
N ARG A 23 21.61 5.22 -25.09
CA ARG A 23 22.89 4.88 -25.74
C ARG A 23 22.68 4.12 -27.04
N CYS A 24 21.73 3.18 -27.09
CA CYS A 24 21.39 2.47 -28.33
C CYS A 24 20.78 3.39 -29.39
N ALA A 25 20.04 4.42 -28.98
CA ALA A 25 19.52 5.43 -29.90
C ALA A 25 20.64 6.31 -30.49
N GLN A 26 21.76 6.49 -29.78
CA GLN A 26 22.91 7.29 -30.22
C GLN A 26 23.95 6.46 -31.01
N ASP A 27 24.11 5.18 -30.68
CA ASP A 27 25.05 4.27 -31.32
C ASP A 27 24.30 3.16 -32.07
N ALA A 28 24.28 3.27 -33.41
CA ALA A 28 23.59 2.33 -34.30
C ALA A 28 24.11 0.88 -34.21
N LYS A 29 25.23 0.63 -33.51
CA LYS A 29 25.78 -0.72 -33.31
C LYS A 29 25.19 -1.46 -32.12
N LEU A 30 24.47 -0.76 -31.22
CA LEU A 30 23.88 -1.38 -30.04
C LEU A 30 22.41 -1.73 -30.30
N LEU A 31 22.05 -2.98 -30.03
CA LEU A 31 20.69 -3.48 -30.17
C LEU A 31 19.88 -3.11 -28.94
N ARG A 32 18.59 -2.78 -29.13
CA ARG A 32 17.67 -2.63 -28.00
C ARG A 32 17.33 -4.01 -27.45
N GLU A 33 17.62 -4.20 -26.17
CA GLU A 33 17.28 -5.41 -25.44
C GLU A 33 15.87 -5.31 -24.86
N THR A 34 15.21 -6.44 -24.62
CA THR A 34 13.98 -6.48 -23.80
C THR A 34 14.31 -6.21 -22.34
N VAL A 35 13.32 -5.86 -21.50
CA VAL A 35 13.54 -5.75 -20.03
C VAL A 35 14.12 -7.04 -19.44
N GLU A 36 13.68 -8.21 -19.90
CA GLU A 36 14.21 -9.50 -19.46
C GLU A 36 15.69 -9.65 -19.83
N GLN A 37 16.07 -9.37 -21.08
CA GLN A 37 17.46 -9.42 -21.51
C GLN A 37 18.32 -8.43 -20.73
N HIS A 38 17.83 -7.20 -20.58
CA HIS A 38 18.52 -6.15 -19.84
C HIS A 38 18.66 -6.46 -18.35
N LEU A 39 17.74 -7.22 -17.74
CA LEU A 39 17.88 -7.71 -16.37
C LEU A 39 19.16 -8.54 -16.22
N TYR A 40 19.40 -9.48 -17.13
CA TYR A 40 20.63 -10.27 -17.12
C TYR A 40 21.86 -9.42 -17.41
N SER A 41 21.81 -8.53 -18.41
CA SER A 41 22.90 -7.61 -18.76
C SER A 41 23.27 -6.68 -17.59
N TYR A 42 22.27 -6.13 -16.91
CA TYR A 42 22.42 -5.27 -15.74
C TYR A 42 23.08 -6.01 -14.57
N LEU A 43 22.57 -7.19 -14.22
CA LEU A 43 23.13 -7.99 -13.13
C LEU A 43 24.55 -8.49 -13.44
N ASN A 44 24.82 -8.84 -14.70
CA ASN A 44 26.16 -9.21 -15.14
C ASN A 44 27.14 -8.04 -14.98
N THR A 45 26.73 -6.82 -15.34
CA THR A 45 27.54 -5.61 -15.15
C THR A 45 27.73 -5.27 -13.67
N LYS A 46 26.72 -5.51 -12.83
CA LYS A 46 26.73 -5.17 -11.39
C LYS A 46 27.61 -6.11 -10.56
N TYR A 47 27.57 -7.42 -10.85
CA TYR A 47 28.21 -8.43 -10.02
C TYR A 47 29.35 -9.19 -10.70
N GLY A 48 29.25 -9.47 -12.01
CA GLY A 48 30.23 -10.28 -12.74
C GLY A 48 30.32 -11.76 -12.36
N LEU A 49 29.61 -12.22 -11.31
CA LEU A 49 29.56 -13.61 -10.87
C LEU A 49 28.20 -14.26 -11.19
N LYS A 50 28.23 -15.36 -11.97
CA LYS A 50 27.01 -16.10 -12.40
C LYS A 50 26.09 -16.50 -11.25
N GLN A 51 26.64 -16.94 -10.11
CA GLN A 51 25.86 -17.38 -8.95
C GLN A 51 25.02 -16.25 -8.33
N LEU A 52 25.56 -15.02 -8.30
CA LEU A 52 24.84 -13.86 -7.78
C LEU A 52 23.74 -13.42 -8.75
N ILE A 53 23.99 -13.51 -10.05
CA ILE A 53 23.01 -13.20 -11.09
C ILE A 53 21.81 -14.14 -10.97
N THR A 54 22.03 -15.46 -10.93
CA THR A 54 20.94 -16.43 -10.80
C THR A 54 20.11 -16.19 -9.54
N ARG A 55 20.78 -16.02 -8.39
CA ARG A 55 20.10 -15.74 -7.12
C ARG A 55 19.21 -14.50 -7.18
N ASP A 56 19.70 -13.40 -7.77
CA ASP A 56 18.95 -12.14 -7.80
C ASP A 56 17.84 -12.15 -8.84
N VAL A 57 18.00 -12.88 -9.96
CA VAL A 57 16.91 -13.16 -10.91
C VAL A 57 15.81 -13.97 -10.21
N ASP A 58 16.17 -15.05 -9.52
CA ASP A 58 15.19 -15.87 -8.79
C ASP A 58 14.46 -15.06 -7.72
N ALA A 59 15.20 -14.24 -6.96
CA ALA A 59 14.62 -13.35 -5.96
C ALA A 59 13.68 -12.30 -6.56
N CYS A 60 13.97 -11.82 -7.77
CA CYS A 60 13.12 -10.90 -8.53
C CYS A 60 11.82 -11.60 -8.98
N LEU A 61 11.93 -12.77 -9.60
CA LEU A 61 10.78 -13.55 -10.08
C LEU A 61 9.87 -13.96 -8.91
N ASP A 62 10.43 -14.38 -7.79
CA ASP A 62 9.67 -14.73 -6.60
C ASP A 62 8.98 -13.51 -5.97
N ALA A 63 9.60 -12.33 -6.02
CA ALA A 63 8.94 -11.11 -5.59
C ALA A 63 7.78 -10.71 -6.51
N VAL A 64 7.94 -10.87 -7.83
CA VAL A 64 6.87 -10.64 -8.80
C VAL A 64 5.69 -11.58 -8.52
N ARG A 65 5.96 -12.88 -8.32
CA ARG A 65 4.93 -13.86 -7.97
C ARG A 65 4.21 -13.50 -6.67
N ARG A 66 4.96 -13.12 -5.64
CA ARG A 66 4.42 -12.82 -4.31
C ARG A 66 3.62 -11.52 -4.27
N PHE A 67 4.09 -10.46 -4.91
CA PHE A 67 3.54 -9.11 -4.73
C PHE A 67 2.65 -8.64 -5.87
N SER A 68 2.58 -9.35 -7.00
CA SER A 68 1.70 -8.96 -8.13
C SER A 68 0.22 -8.87 -7.79
N ALA A 69 -0.27 -9.61 -6.77
CA ALA A 69 -1.65 -9.51 -6.32
C ALA A 69 -1.95 -8.23 -5.52
N GLU A 70 -0.93 -7.70 -4.82
CA GLU A 70 -1.06 -6.54 -3.92
C GLU A 70 -0.59 -5.24 -4.56
N ASP A 71 0.34 -5.32 -5.50
CA ASP A 71 1.04 -4.17 -6.07
C ASP A 71 0.94 -4.13 -7.59
N ASN A 72 0.33 -3.06 -8.09
CA ASN A 72 0.10 -2.87 -9.51
C ASN A 72 1.40 -2.57 -10.30
N ASP A 73 2.40 -1.90 -9.71
CA ASP A 73 3.69 -1.68 -10.38
C ASP A 73 4.43 -3.00 -10.57
N VAL A 74 4.45 -3.85 -9.53
CA VAL A 74 5.05 -5.19 -9.59
C VAL A 74 4.30 -6.09 -10.59
N ALA A 75 2.96 -6.03 -10.61
CA ALA A 75 2.16 -6.79 -11.57
C ALA A 75 2.48 -6.41 -13.02
N THR A 76 2.53 -5.10 -13.32
CA THR A 76 2.87 -4.60 -14.65
C THR A 76 4.30 -4.93 -15.04
N PHE A 77 5.25 -4.79 -14.12
CA PHE A 77 6.64 -5.22 -14.33
C PHE A 77 6.73 -6.71 -14.69
N GLY A 78 6.00 -7.56 -13.96
CA GLY A 78 5.93 -8.99 -14.26
C GLY A 78 5.35 -9.30 -15.64
N ALA A 79 4.32 -8.57 -16.06
CA ALA A 79 3.72 -8.73 -17.40
C ALA A 79 4.68 -8.29 -18.51
N ILE A 80 5.41 -7.19 -18.29
CA ILE A 80 6.46 -6.71 -19.21
C ILE A 80 7.60 -7.73 -19.31
N LEU A 81 8.06 -8.29 -18.18
CA LEU A 81 9.09 -9.33 -18.17
C LEU A 81 8.69 -10.57 -18.98
N ARG A 82 7.40 -10.93 -18.99
CA ARG A 82 6.88 -12.07 -19.77
C ARG A 82 6.53 -11.72 -21.22
N ASN A 83 6.79 -10.47 -21.64
CA ASN A 83 6.40 -9.94 -22.95
C ASN A 83 4.89 -10.04 -23.22
N GLU A 84 4.06 -10.02 -22.17
CA GLU A 84 2.59 -9.97 -22.27
C GLU A 84 2.11 -8.53 -22.53
N VAL A 85 2.93 -7.55 -22.16
CA VAL A 85 2.64 -6.11 -22.25
C VAL A 85 3.90 -5.38 -22.71
N ASP A 86 3.72 -4.39 -23.59
CA ASP A 86 4.84 -3.59 -24.11
C ASP A 86 5.50 -2.73 -23.01
N GLU A 87 6.83 -2.57 -23.08
CA GLU A 87 7.59 -1.76 -22.13
C GLU A 87 7.07 -0.31 -21.94
N PRO A 88 6.61 0.41 -22.99
CA PRO A 88 6.09 1.76 -22.85
C PRO A 88 4.77 1.83 -22.08
N PHE A 89 4.07 0.71 -21.86
CA PHE A 89 2.81 0.68 -21.11
C PHE A 89 2.96 1.24 -19.68
N ARG A 90 4.16 1.12 -19.08
CA ARG A 90 4.44 1.74 -17.77
C ARG A 90 4.21 3.26 -17.76
N LEU A 91 4.37 3.94 -18.90
CA LEU A 91 4.09 5.37 -19.04
C LEU A 91 2.58 5.63 -18.99
N VAL A 92 1.80 4.79 -19.67
CA VAL A 92 0.32 4.82 -19.63
C VAL A 92 -0.17 4.55 -18.21
N GLN A 93 0.39 3.53 -17.54
CA GLN A 93 0.08 3.23 -16.15
C GLN A 93 0.37 4.41 -15.23
N ARG A 94 1.52 5.09 -15.39
CA ARG A 94 1.88 6.28 -14.59
C ARG A 94 0.89 7.41 -14.82
N GLN A 95 0.57 7.73 -16.08
CA GLN A 95 -0.41 8.76 -16.44
C GLN A 95 -1.80 8.45 -15.88
N LEU A 96 -2.20 7.17 -15.90
CA LEU A 96 -3.46 6.71 -15.33
C LEU A 96 -3.49 6.97 -13.81
N LYS A 97 -2.43 6.59 -13.08
CA LYS A 97 -2.30 6.84 -11.64
C LYS A 97 -2.35 8.33 -11.29
N GLU A 98 -1.68 9.17 -12.09
CA GLU A 98 -1.69 10.62 -11.93
C GLU A 98 -3.10 11.19 -12.16
N THR A 99 -3.80 10.75 -13.21
CA THR A 99 -5.17 11.15 -13.51
C THR A 99 -6.13 10.77 -12.40
N VAL A 100 -6.07 9.52 -11.92
CA VAL A 100 -6.87 9.05 -10.78
C VAL A 100 -6.64 9.92 -9.54
N ARG A 101 -5.38 10.26 -9.25
CA ARG A 101 -5.03 11.15 -8.13
C ARG A 101 -5.58 12.56 -8.31
N ALA A 102 -5.52 13.11 -9.52
CA ALA A 102 -6.05 14.43 -9.84
C ALA A 102 -7.58 14.48 -9.66
N LEU A 103 -8.29 13.46 -10.15
CA LEU A 103 -9.74 13.36 -10.00
C LEU A 103 -10.17 13.14 -8.55
N LEU A 104 -9.45 12.31 -7.79
CA LEU A 104 -9.69 12.16 -6.35
C LEU A 104 -9.47 13.49 -5.60
N THR A 105 -8.47 14.27 -6.02
CA THR A 105 -8.24 15.61 -5.47
C THR A 105 -9.42 16.54 -5.77
N ALA A 106 -9.92 16.56 -7.00
CA ALA A 106 -11.07 17.35 -7.40
C ALA A 106 -12.34 16.96 -6.63
N HIS A 107 -12.60 15.66 -6.49
CA HIS A 107 -13.74 15.13 -5.73
C HIS A 107 -13.68 15.58 -4.25
N LEU A 108 -12.52 15.45 -3.60
CA LEU A 108 -12.36 15.86 -2.20
C LEU A 108 -12.44 17.38 -2.00
N LYS A 109 -11.98 18.19 -2.98
CA LYS A 109 -12.17 19.65 -2.97
C LYS A 109 -13.64 20.02 -3.05
N GLY A 110 -14.40 19.37 -3.95
CA GLY A 110 -15.84 19.59 -4.09
C GLY A 110 -16.62 19.22 -2.84
N ARG A 111 -16.26 18.09 -2.19
CA ARG A 111 -16.92 17.63 -0.95
C ARG A 111 -16.50 18.41 0.29
N HIS A 112 -15.33 19.04 0.28
CA HIS A 112 -14.83 19.82 1.41
C HIS A 112 -14.33 21.22 0.99
N PRO A 113 -15.23 22.15 0.61
CA PRO A 113 -14.84 23.48 0.15
C PRO A 113 -14.06 24.31 1.19
N HIS A 114 -14.21 23.98 2.49
CA HIS A 114 -13.55 24.68 3.59
C HIS A 114 -12.14 24.16 3.92
N LYS A 115 -11.69 23.06 3.31
CA LYS A 115 -10.34 22.53 3.53
C LYS A 115 -9.33 23.29 2.69
N SER A 116 -8.19 23.60 3.28
CA SER A 116 -7.08 24.18 2.52
C SER A 116 -6.46 23.16 1.56
N ASP A 117 -5.77 23.63 0.52
CA ASP A 117 -5.10 22.76 -0.45
C ASP A 117 -4.13 21.77 0.21
N ALA A 118 -3.43 22.18 1.26
CA ALA A 118 -2.54 21.32 2.02
C ALA A 118 -3.29 20.19 2.76
N GLN A 119 -4.46 20.48 3.33
CA GLN A 119 -5.30 19.50 4.00
C GLN A 119 -5.91 18.50 3.01
N VAL A 120 -6.30 18.97 1.82
CA VAL A 120 -6.76 18.11 0.74
C VAL A 120 -5.63 17.20 0.26
N ALA A 121 -4.42 17.73 0.02
CA ALA A 121 -3.28 16.93 -0.40
C ALA A 121 -2.93 15.82 0.62
N SER A 122 -2.99 16.14 1.91
CA SER A 122 -2.83 15.14 2.98
C SER A 122 -3.94 14.08 2.97
N SER A 123 -5.19 14.48 2.71
CA SER A 123 -6.33 13.56 2.63
C SER A 123 -6.21 12.60 1.44
N VAL A 124 -5.79 13.12 0.27
CA VAL A 124 -5.50 12.32 -0.92
C VAL A 124 -4.41 11.31 -0.62
N LEU A 125 -3.30 11.74 -0.03
CA LEU A 125 -2.17 10.85 0.28
C LEU A 125 -2.54 9.75 1.29
N ALA A 126 -3.36 10.07 2.29
CA ALA A 126 -3.88 9.09 3.24
C ALA A 126 -4.76 8.04 2.53
N LYS A 127 -5.60 8.46 1.58
CA LYS A 127 -6.48 7.58 0.82
C LYS A 127 -5.74 6.72 -0.20
N THR A 128 -4.75 7.28 -0.91
CA THR A 128 -3.92 6.51 -1.86
C THR A 128 -3.07 5.44 -1.17
N ARG A 129 -2.74 5.62 0.11
CA ARG A 129 -2.02 4.62 0.92
C ARG A 129 -2.92 3.70 1.73
N GLY A 130 -4.22 3.98 1.75
CA GLY A 130 -5.21 3.32 2.59
C GLY A 130 -6.42 2.88 1.78
N VAL A 131 -7.61 3.05 2.36
CA VAL A 131 -8.86 2.64 1.74
C VAL A 131 -9.55 3.83 1.06
N VAL A 132 -9.91 3.64 -0.20
CA VAL A 132 -10.76 4.55 -0.97
C VAL A 132 -12.21 4.08 -0.82
N GLN A 133 -13.12 5.01 -0.48
CA GLN A 133 -14.53 4.67 -0.28
C GLN A 133 -15.26 4.45 -1.60
N GLU A 134 -16.39 3.75 -1.57
CA GLU A 134 -17.18 3.42 -2.77
C GLU A 134 -17.57 4.64 -3.59
N GLU A 135 -18.08 5.67 -2.93
CA GLU A 135 -18.46 6.94 -3.57
C GLU A 135 -17.27 7.56 -4.33
N GLU A 136 -16.05 7.46 -3.77
CA GLU A 136 -14.87 8.13 -4.29
C GLU A 136 -14.31 7.44 -5.53
N TRP A 137 -14.17 6.11 -5.51
CA TRP A 137 -13.68 5.39 -6.69
C TRP A 137 -14.73 5.30 -7.79
N ARG A 138 -16.02 5.27 -7.43
CA ARG A 138 -17.11 5.29 -8.40
C ARG A 138 -17.14 6.59 -9.20
N ASP A 139 -17.04 7.73 -8.51
CA ASP A 139 -17.00 9.04 -9.17
C ASP A 139 -15.78 9.16 -10.08
N VAL A 140 -14.59 8.74 -9.62
CA VAL A 140 -13.39 8.75 -10.45
C VAL A 140 -13.60 7.95 -11.75
N VAL A 141 -14.18 6.75 -11.68
CA VAL A 141 -14.42 5.93 -12.88
C VAL A 141 -15.43 6.58 -13.82
N LEU A 142 -16.52 7.15 -13.28
CA LEU A 142 -17.55 7.84 -14.08
C LEU A 142 -17.01 9.10 -14.76
N TYR A 143 -16.03 9.79 -14.16
CA TYR A 143 -15.37 10.93 -14.77
C TYR A 143 -14.34 10.52 -15.84
N MET A 144 -13.71 9.34 -15.71
CA MET A 144 -12.63 8.92 -16.61
C MET A 144 -13.09 8.26 -17.89
N TYR A 145 -14.21 7.54 -17.84
CA TYR A 145 -14.63 6.64 -18.91
C TYR A 145 -16.03 6.99 -19.42
N ALA A 146 -16.28 6.64 -20.68
CA ALA A 146 -17.62 6.71 -21.25
C ALA A 146 -18.60 5.84 -20.44
N PRO A 147 -19.91 6.17 -20.41
CA PRO A 147 -20.88 5.47 -19.58
C PRO A 147 -20.89 3.94 -19.75
N GLU A 148 -20.69 3.46 -20.98
CA GLU A 148 -20.67 2.04 -21.33
C GLU A 148 -19.45 1.32 -20.70
N ASP A 149 -18.27 1.90 -20.85
CA ASP A 149 -17.01 1.37 -20.30
C ASP A 149 -16.99 1.49 -18.76
N ALA A 150 -17.48 2.62 -18.25
CA ALA A 150 -17.61 2.87 -16.82
C ALA A 150 -18.50 1.81 -16.17
N ALA A 151 -19.64 1.44 -16.78
CA ALA A 151 -20.53 0.42 -16.24
C ALA A 151 -19.82 -0.94 -16.08
N LEU A 152 -19.03 -1.35 -17.07
CA LEU A 152 -18.25 -2.58 -17.00
C LEU A 152 -17.18 -2.50 -15.91
N LEU A 153 -16.43 -1.41 -15.84
CA LEU A 153 -15.37 -1.21 -14.85
C LEU A 153 -15.92 -1.17 -13.42
N LEU A 154 -17.04 -0.46 -13.20
CA LEU A 154 -17.71 -0.39 -11.90
C LEU A 154 -18.17 -1.78 -11.44
N SER A 155 -18.74 -2.58 -12.34
CA SER A 155 -19.15 -3.96 -12.04
C SER A 155 -17.95 -4.82 -11.61
N ARG A 156 -16.84 -4.75 -12.35
CA ARG A 156 -15.61 -5.49 -12.02
C ARG A 156 -14.97 -5.04 -10.70
N LEU A 157 -14.96 -3.73 -10.44
CA LEU A 157 -14.43 -3.17 -9.20
C LEU A 157 -15.29 -3.57 -7.99
N ALA A 158 -16.61 -3.51 -8.12
CA ALA A 158 -17.53 -3.94 -7.07
C ALA A 158 -17.36 -5.44 -6.74
N GLN A 159 -17.23 -6.29 -7.76
CA GLN A 159 -16.94 -7.72 -7.57
C GLN A 159 -15.62 -7.95 -6.81
N LYS A 160 -14.56 -7.25 -7.21
CA LYS A 160 -13.26 -7.34 -6.52
C LYS A 160 -13.33 -6.82 -5.08
N ALA A 161 -14.01 -5.71 -4.85
CA ALA A 161 -14.19 -5.14 -3.52
C ALA A 161 -14.97 -6.10 -2.60
N ALA A 162 -16.03 -6.73 -3.11
CA ALA A 162 -16.79 -7.73 -2.37
C ALA A 162 -15.95 -8.98 -2.04
N ALA A 163 -15.14 -9.46 -2.98
CA ALA A 163 -14.24 -10.60 -2.75
C ALA A 163 -13.21 -10.29 -1.64
N LEU A 164 -12.63 -9.08 -1.65
CA LEU A 164 -11.68 -8.65 -0.62
C LEU A 164 -12.35 -8.45 0.76
N ALA A 165 -13.62 -8.02 0.78
CA ALA A 165 -14.40 -7.92 2.00
C ALA A 165 -14.76 -9.28 2.59
N ALA A 166 -15.03 -10.28 1.75
CA ALA A 166 -15.34 -11.65 2.16
C ALA A 166 -14.11 -12.41 2.71
N ASP A 167 -12.92 -12.10 2.21
CA ASP A 167 -11.65 -12.70 2.65
C ASP A 167 -11.11 -12.07 3.95
N SER A 168 -11.69 -10.95 4.39
CA SER A 168 -11.39 -10.34 5.69
C SER A 168 -12.23 -11.03 6.79
N PRO A 169 -11.62 -11.75 7.76
CA PRO A 169 -12.38 -12.39 8.81
C PRO A 169 -13.15 -11.35 9.64
N PRO A 170 -14.34 -11.69 10.18
CA PRO A 170 -15.06 -10.78 11.06
C PRO A 170 -14.15 -10.47 12.24
N ARG A 171 -13.78 -9.19 12.39
CA ARG A 171 -13.13 -8.69 13.60
C ARG A 171 -14.02 -9.10 14.76
N GLY A 172 -13.55 -10.09 15.53
CA GLY A 172 -14.27 -10.65 16.65
C GLY A 172 -14.79 -9.53 17.55
N GLY A 173 -16.11 -9.49 17.72
CA GLY A 173 -16.75 -8.71 18.75
C GLY A 173 -16.19 -9.16 20.10
N GLY A 174 -15.35 -8.32 20.68
CA GLY A 174 -14.95 -8.43 22.07
C GLY A 174 -16.18 -8.19 22.95
N GLY A 175 -16.91 -9.27 23.22
CA GLY A 175 -17.93 -9.31 24.26
C GLY A 175 -17.28 -8.99 25.60
N GLY A 176 -17.47 -7.76 26.06
CA GLY A 176 -17.24 -7.38 27.45
C GLY A 176 -18.30 -8.03 28.32
N ALA A 177 -18.06 -9.28 28.72
CA ALA A 177 -18.76 -9.91 29.82
C ALA A 177 -18.41 -9.12 31.09
N ALA A 178 -19.29 -8.20 31.48
CA ALA A 178 -19.25 -7.53 32.77
C ALA A 178 -19.53 -8.57 33.87
N GLY A 179 -18.46 -9.15 34.42
CA GLY A 179 -18.49 -9.95 35.63
C GLY A 179 -18.83 -9.09 36.84
N GLY A 180 -20.11 -8.86 37.07
CA GLY A 180 -20.65 -8.27 38.30
C GLY A 180 -20.65 -9.29 39.44
N GLY A 181 -19.47 -9.60 39.97
CA GLY A 181 -19.31 -10.41 41.18
C GLY A 181 -19.66 -9.60 42.43
N ALA A 182 -20.95 -9.54 42.78
CA ALA A 182 -21.40 -9.04 44.07
C ALA A 182 -21.03 -10.05 45.16
N ARG A 183 -20.16 -9.65 46.10
CA ARG A 183 -20.00 -10.33 47.39
C ARG A 183 -20.37 -9.39 48.55
N PRO A 184 -21.06 -9.91 49.58
CA PRO A 184 -21.78 -9.11 50.55
C PRO A 184 -20.85 -8.52 51.63
N ARG A 185 -21.18 -7.29 52.05
CA ARG A 185 -20.59 -6.60 53.20
C ARG A 185 -20.94 -7.36 54.48
N ARG A 186 -19.94 -7.97 55.13
CA ARG A 186 -20.03 -8.39 56.54
C ARG A 186 -19.71 -7.21 57.43
N SER A 187 -20.71 -6.81 58.21
CA SER A 187 -20.64 -5.91 59.35
C SER A 187 -20.14 -6.67 60.59
N ALA A 188 -19.16 -6.11 61.31
CA ALA A 188 -18.91 -6.34 62.74
C ALA A 188 -17.95 -5.25 63.29
N PRO A 189 -17.98 -4.97 64.61
CA PRO A 189 -17.84 -3.60 65.12
C PRO A 189 -16.54 -3.27 65.88
N ARG A 190 -16.31 -1.94 65.98
CA ARG A 190 -15.57 -1.12 66.97
C ARG A 190 -14.70 -1.80 68.04
N SER A 191 -13.41 -1.45 68.04
CA SER A 191 -12.56 -1.21 69.23
C SER A 191 -11.42 -0.25 68.83
N ARG A 192 -11.47 1.04 69.16
CA ARG A 192 -11.02 1.69 70.42
C ARG A 192 -9.49 1.64 70.62
N ARG A 193 -8.80 2.68 70.14
CA ARG A 193 -7.44 3.20 70.42
C ARG A 193 -7.40 4.54 69.65
N GLU A 194 -6.88 5.68 70.08
CA GLU A 194 -5.93 6.10 71.10
C GLU A 194 -6.21 7.58 71.35
N SER A 195 -5.93 8.09 72.55
CA SER A 195 -5.22 9.36 72.64
C SER A 195 -4.54 9.49 74.00
N ASP A 196 -3.24 9.69 73.86
CA ASP A 196 -2.19 10.02 74.80
C ASP A 196 -2.48 11.27 75.64
N GLY A 197 -1.72 11.45 76.72
CA GLY A 197 -1.42 12.80 77.24
C GLY A 197 -1.64 13.08 78.73
N GLY A 198 -0.64 12.72 79.53
CA GLY A 198 0.03 13.64 80.48
C GLY A 198 -0.72 14.23 81.68
N ALA A 199 -0.23 13.94 82.89
CA ALA A 199 0.11 14.95 83.89
C ALA A 199 0.90 14.32 85.04
N ALA A 200 2.06 14.90 85.34
CA ALA A 200 2.88 14.65 86.51
C ALA A 200 2.64 15.73 87.59
N ALA A 201 3.16 15.44 88.80
CA ALA A 201 3.39 16.33 89.96
C ALA A 201 2.17 16.57 90.88
N ARG A 202 2.14 16.07 92.11
CA ARG A 202 2.95 16.37 93.34
C ARG A 202 2.33 17.51 94.18
N ARG A 203 2.14 17.14 95.46
CA ARG A 203 1.88 17.93 96.68
C ARG A 203 0.45 18.37 96.93
#